data_AF-A0AAE4AMZ5-F1
#
_entry.id   AF-A0AAE4AMZ5-F1
#
_cell.length_a   1.000
_cell.length_b   1.000
_cell.length_c   1.000
_cell.angle_alpha   90.00
_cell.angle_beta   90.00
_cell.angle_gamma   90.00
#
_symmetry.space_group_name_H-M   'P 1'
#
loop_
_entity.id
_entity.type
_entity.pdbx_description
1 polymer ?
#
loop_
_entity_poly.entity_id
_entity_poly.type
_entity_poly.pdbx_seq_one_letter_code
_entity_poly.pdbx_strand_id
1 'polypeptide(L)'
;MSWIQLEKLALAYKRKPTATAALALDRGMRKSGDFIDTLSEHFVRTQGSLEDCSASFRFSEEGQFPEWACHFDAEKRVFELNPVGVVGFHDECTRAQEALLTQEGRGTFTMYRLYAYMAELNKLPSKYLPFLMLFREKARVLEVTQVERRRGNITPVVVDSEEDMYLCLLWAFKELEVAIQRLSGINLRTDLNITWFESEWITGVK
;
A
#
# COMPACT_ATOMS: atom_id res chain seq x y z
N MET A 1 -9.98 9.00 16.13
CA MET A 1 -10.91 9.10 14.97
C MET A 1 -10.71 7.86 14.12
N SER A 2 -11.75 7.30 13.51
CA SER A 2 -11.61 6.03 12.75
C SER A 2 -11.06 6.25 11.34
N TRP A 3 -10.48 5.22 10.73
CA TRP A 3 -10.01 5.28 9.34
C TRP A 3 -11.11 5.73 8.37
N ILE A 4 -12.34 5.22 8.52
CA ILE A 4 -13.48 5.58 7.67
C ILE A 4 -13.77 7.10 7.70
N GLN A 5 -13.53 7.76 8.84
CA GLN A 5 -13.69 9.20 8.97
C GLN A 5 -12.56 9.95 8.25
N LEU A 6 -11.31 9.46 8.34
CA LEU A 6 -10.17 10.02 7.59
C LEU A 6 -10.34 9.84 6.08
N GLU A 7 -10.79 8.67 5.65
CA GLU A 7 -11.11 8.36 4.25
C GLU A 7 -12.12 9.35 3.68
N LYS A 8 -13.21 9.64 4.41
CA LYS A 8 -14.20 10.65 3.99
C LYS A 8 -13.59 12.05 3.81
N LEU A 9 -12.67 12.45 4.70
CA LEU A 9 -11.97 13.73 4.59
C LEU A 9 -11.00 13.74 3.40
N ALA A 10 -10.27 12.63 3.18
CA ALA A 10 -9.37 12.46 2.05
C ALA A 10 -10.12 12.50 0.70
N LEU A 11 -11.25 11.80 0.60
CA LEU A 11 -12.13 11.84 -0.57
C LEU A 11 -12.70 13.25 -0.80
N ALA A 12 -13.10 13.95 0.27
CA ALA A 12 -13.57 15.33 0.17
C ALA A 12 -12.49 16.28 -0.37
N TYR A 13 -11.25 16.14 0.12
CA TYR A 13 -10.10 16.87 -0.42
C TYR A 13 -9.86 16.54 -1.88
N LYS A 14 -9.80 15.26 -2.24
CA LYS A 14 -9.54 14.81 -3.62
C LYS A 14 -10.58 15.34 -4.62
N ARG A 15 -11.86 15.38 -4.22
CA ARG A 15 -12.94 15.95 -5.03
C ARG A 15 -12.82 17.47 -5.20
N LYS A 16 -12.32 18.19 -4.19
CA LYS A 16 -12.15 19.65 -4.24
C LYS A 16 -10.92 20.08 -3.41
N PRO A 17 -9.72 20.08 -4.02
CA PRO A 17 -8.47 20.39 -3.32
C PRO A 17 -8.43 21.87 -2.92
N THR A 18 -8.70 22.13 -1.65
CA THR A 18 -8.72 23.49 -1.09
C THR A 18 -8.00 23.48 0.24
N ALA A 19 -7.40 24.61 0.62
CA ALA A 19 -6.71 24.75 1.90
C ALA A 19 -7.62 24.38 3.09
N THR A 20 -8.90 24.73 3.04
CA THR A 20 -9.87 24.34 4.07
C THR A 20 -10.09 22.84 4.16
N ALA A 21 -10.19 22.14 3.02
CA ALA A 21 -10.31 20.68 3.00
C ALA A 21 -9.04 20.00 3.50
N ALA A 22 -7.86 20.53 3.14
CA ALA A 22 -6.58 20.03 3.63
C ALA A 22 -6.45 20.19 5.15
N LEU A 23 -6.75 21.37 5.69
CA LEU A 23 -6.76 21.62 7.14
C LEU A 23 -7.75 20.72 7.89
N ALA A 24 -8.90 20.42 7.29
CA ALA A 24 -9.86 19.50 7.89
C ALA A 24 -9.29 18.08 7.99
N LEU A 25 -8.61 17.60 6.94
CA LEU A 25 -7.92 16.32 6.95
C LEU A 25 -6.77 16.30 7.97
N ASP A 26 -5.91 17.33 8.00
CA ASP A 26 -4.82 17.46 8.97
C ASP A 26 -5.32 17.38 10.41
N ARG A 27 -6.41 18.07 10.73
CA ARG A 27 -7.05 17.98 12.05
C ARG A 27 -7.59 16.59 12.36
N GLY A 28 -8.12 15.90 11.36
CA GLY A 28 -8.56 14.51 11.51
C GLY A 28 -7.40 13.57 11.83
N MET A 29 -6.30 13.70 11.09
CA MET A 29 -5.08 12.91 11.27
C MET A 29 -4.48 13.09 12.67
N ARG A 30 -4.40 14.34 13.16
CA ARG A 30 -3.95 14.64 14.54
C ARG A 30 -4.80 13.95 15.62
N LYS A 31 -6.09 13.72 15.36
CA LYS A 31 -7.01 13.03 16.27
C LYS A 31 -6.97 11.50 16.14
N SER A 32 -6.04 10.97 15.37
CA SER A 32 -5.92 9.54 15.06
C SER A 32 -4.54 9.00 15.44
N GLY A 33 -3.96 9.52 16.54
CA GLY A 33 -2.66 9.08 17.08
C GLY A 33 -2.61 7.57 17.32
N ASP A 34 -3.61 7.02 18.03
CA ASP A 34 -3.69 5.59 18.34
C ASP A 34 -3.58 4.68 17.10
N PHE A 35 -4.07 5.12 15.94
CA PHE A 35 -3.96 4.38 14.69
C PHE A 35 -2.50 4.31 14.21
N ILE A 36 -1.77 5.41 14.30
CA ILE A 36 -0.34 5.48 13.96
C ILE A 36 0.50 4.70 14.96
N ASP A 37 0.16 4.75 16.24
CA ASP A 37 0.86 3.98 17.28
C ASP A 37 0.69 2.48 17.01
N THR A 38 -0.54 2.05 16.70
CA THR A 38 -0.85 0.68 16.27
C THR A 38 -0.04 0.26 15.04
N LEU A 39 0.04 1.11 14.01
CA LEU A 39 0.85 0.84 12.82
C LEU A 39 2.33 0.68 13.16
N SER A 40 2.86 1.57 13.99
CA SER A 40 4.27 1.55 14.39
C SER A 40 4.61 0.24 15.11
N GLU A 41 3.83 -0.12 16.13
CA GLU A 41 4.12 -1.26 17.00
C GLU A 41 3.87 -2.60 16.34
N HIS A 42 2.74 -2.75 15.64
CA HIS A 42 2.30 -4.06 15.15
C HIS A 42 2.61 -4.32 13.68
N PHE A 43 2.95 -3.29 12.91
CA PHE A 43 3.13 -3.42 11.46
C PHE A 43 4.50 -2.94 10.97
N VAL A 44 5.12 -1.94 11.61
CA VAL A 44 6.47 -1.47 11.24
C VAL A 44 7.55 -2.25 11.99
N ARG A 45 7.56 -2.17 13.32
CA ARG A 45 8.64 -2.67 14.19
C ARG A 45 8.68 -4.19 14.36
N THR A 46 7.78 -4.91 13.72
CA THR A 46 7.74 -6.39 13.78
C THR A 46 8.87 -7.07 13.00
N GLN A 47 9.65 -6.31 12.23
CA GLN A 47 10.85 -6.81 11.56
C GLN A 47 12.10 -6.19 12.16
N GLY A 48 13.11 -7.01 12.45
CA GLY A 48 14.31 -6.59 13.18
C GLY A 48 15.07 -5.44 12.52
N SER A 49 15.14 -5.39 11.18
CA SER A 49 15.78 -4.28 10.46
C SER A 49 15.06 -2.93 10.59
N LEU A 50 13.82 -2.92 11.09
CA LEU A 50 12.94 -1.77 11.22
C LEU A 50 12.52 -1.50 12.68
N GLU A 51 13.22 -2.08 13.67
CA GLU A 51 12.85 -1.99 15.09
C GLU A 51 12.81 -0.55 15.62
N ASP A 52 13.70 0.31 15.13
CA ASP A 52 13.77 1.74 15.49
C ASP A 52 12.88 2.64 14.61
N CYS A 53 12.17 2.07 13.64
CA CYS A 53 11.33 2.85 12.74
C CYS A 53 9.94 3.08 13.34
N SER A 54 9.23 4.09 12.85
CA SER A 54 7.82 4.37 13.23
C SER A 54 6.98 4.69 12.00
N ALA A 55 5.67 4.84 12.21
CA ALA A 55 4.76 5.40 11.23
C ALA A 55 4.35 6.83 11.64
N SER A 56 3.92 7.64 10.68
CA SER A 56 3.27 8.93 10.92
C SER A 56 2.28 9.24 9.82
N PHE A 57 1.46 10.27 10.01
CA PHE A 57 0.71 10.85 8.90
C PHE A 57 1.53 11.94 8.20
N ARG A 58 1.46 11.97 6.88
CA ARG A 58 1.91 13.12 6.09
C ARG A 58 0.89 14.24 6.22
N PHE A 59 1.29 15.38 6.78
CA PHE A 59 0.45 16.58 6.83
C PHE A 59 0.57 17.39 5.53
N SER A 60 -0.44 18.23 5.28
CA SER A 60 -0.40 19.11 4.12
C SER A 60 0.71 20.15 4.21
N GLU A 61 1.34 20.44 3.08
CA GLU A 61 2.26 21.56 2.90
C GLU A 61 1.60 22.56 1.96
N GLU A 62 1.45 23.82 2.40
CA GLU A 62 0.75 24.86 1.66
C GLU A 62 -0.68 24.45 1.21
N GLY A 63 -1.33 23.58 2.00
CA GLY A 63 -2.65 23.06 1.72
C GLY A 63 -2.70 21.97 0.63
N GLN A 64 -1.55 21.40 0.27
CA GLN A 64 -1.42 20.32 -0.70
C GLN A 64 -0.87 19.04 -0.06
N PHE A 65 -1.25 17.91 -0.64
CA PHE A 65 -0.73 16.59 -0.29
C PHE A 65 0.04 16.01 -1.49
N PRO A 66 1.08 15.19 -1.24
CA PRO A 66 1.76 14.48 -2.31
C PRO A 66 0.84 13.42 -2.96
N GLU A 67 1.26 12.88 -4.09
CA GLU A 67 0.51 11.85 -4.82
C GLU A 67 0.72 10.44 -4.23
N TRP A 68 1.88 10.17 -3.62
CA TRP A 68 2.20 8.86 -3.06
C TRP A 68 1.31 8.51 -1.85
N ALA A 69 1.05 7.22 -1.64
CA ALA A 69 0.23 6.72 -0.54
C ALA A 69 1.01 6.49 0.75
N CYS A 70 2.24 6.01 0.64
CA CYS A 70 3.18 5.87 1.76
C CYS A 70 4.60 6.12 1.26
N HIS A 71 5.42 6.76 2.09
CA HIS A 71 6.81 7.05 1.79
C HIS A 71 7.67 6.86 3.05
N PHE A 72 8.83 6.23 2.91
CA PHE A 72 9.81 6.12 3.98
C PHE A 72 10.80 7.28 3.97
N ASP A 73 10.72 8.13 4.99
CA ASP A 73 11.73 9.13 5.31
C ASP A 73 12.90 8.46 6.02
N ALA A 74 14.00 8.27 5.30
CA ALA A 74 15.20 7.60 5.81
C ALA A 74 15.94 8.40 6.89
N GLU A 75 15.87 9.75 6.84
CA GLU A 75 16.54 10.61 7.83
C GLU A 75 15.83 10.52 9.18
N LYS A 76 14.49 10.55 9.16
CA LYS A 76 13.67 10.43 10.38
C LYS A 76 13.40 8.98 10.78
N ARG A 77 13.64 8.02 9.88
CA ARG A 77 13.26 6.61 10.01
C ARG A 77 11.76 6.41 10.21
N VAL A 78 10.94 7.14 9.44
CA VAL A 78 9.48 7.15 9.58
C VAL A 78 8.81 6.77 8.26
N PHE A 79 7.83 5.87 8.33
CA PHE A 79 6.88 5.62 7.25
C PHE A 79 5.76 6.65 7.32
N GLU A 80 5.81 7.66 6.45
CA GLU A 80 4.78 8.66 6.31
C GLU A 80 3.62 8.09 5.48
N LEU A 81 2.43 8.05 6.07
CA LEU A 81 1.20 7.61 5.41
C LEU A 81 0.38 8.83 4.97
N ASN A 82 -0.01 8.85 3.71
CA ASN A 82 -0.84 9.90 3.13
C ASN A 82 -2.24 9.36 2.79
N PRO A 83 -3.29 9.70 3.56
CA PRO A 83 -4.64 9.21 3.28
C PRO A 83 -5.16 9.57 1.89
N VAL A 84 -4.72 10.68 1.30
CA VAL A 84 -5.10 11.08 -0.07
C VAL A 84 -4.52 10.11 -1.10
N GLY A 85 -3.24 9.74 -0.96
CA GLY A 85 -2.62 8.73 -1.83
C GLY A 85 -3.20 7.33 -1.60
N VAL A 86 -3.57 6.98 -0.36
CA VAL A 86 -4.23 5.68 -0.07
C VAL A 86 -5.57 5.56 -0.80
N VAL A 87 -6.41 6.61 -0.78
CA VAL A 87 -7.64 6.62 -1.60
C VAL A 87 -7.33 6.81 -3.09
N GLY A 88 -6.18 7.41 -3.42
CA GLY A 88 -5.54 7.44 -4.74
C GLY A 88 -5.42 6.05 -5.36
N PHE A 89 -4.84 5.14 -4.61
CA PHE A 89 -4.57 3.77 -5.03
C PHE A 89 -5.85 2.98 -5.37
N HIS A 90 -6.96 3.20 -4.67
CA HIS A 90 -8.23 2.54 -5.00
C HIS A 90 -8.73 2.92 -6.41
N ASP A 91 -8.60 4.20 -6.77
CA ASP A 91 -8.95 4.67 -8.13
C ASP A 91 -7.97 4.10 -9.16
N GLU A 92 -6.69 3.91 -8.82
CA GLU A 92 -5.73 3.22 -9.70
C GLU A 92 -6.14 1.78 -9.96
N CYS A 93 -6.56 1.04 -8.93
CA CYS A 93 -7.08 -0.33 -9.10
C CYS A 93 -8.32 -0.37 -9.99
N THR A 94 -9.23 0.59 -9.83
CA THR A 94 -10.43 0.70 -10.68
C THR A 94 -10.05 0.98 -12.14
N ARG A 95 -9.14 1.93 -12.39
CA ARG A 95 -8.64 2.21 -13.75
C ARG A 95 -7.91 1.01 -14.36
N ALA A 96 -7.12 0.28 -13.56
CA ALA A 96 -6.45 -0.94 -14.02
C ALA A 96 -7.46 -2.01 -14.46
N GLN A 97 -8.53 -2.20 -13.70
CA GLN A 97 -9.62 -3.12 -14.06
C GLN A 97 -10.31 -2.71 -15.37
N GLU A 98 -10.58 -1.41 -15.56
CA GLU A 98 -11.17 -0.88 -16.80
C GLU A 98 -10.22 -1.05 -18.00
N ALA A 99 -8.92 -0.81 -17.82
CA ALA A 99 -7.91 -0.93 -18.86
C ALA A 99 -7.84 -2.35 -19.46
N LEU A 100 -8.02 -3.38 -18.63
CA LEU A 100 -7.99 -4.79 -19.04
C LEU A 100 -9.11 -5.17 -20.02
N LEU A 101 -10.17 -4.36 -20.13
CA LEU A 101 -11.26 -4.59 -21.09
C LEU A 101 -10.84 -4.33 -22.53
N THR A 102 -9.79 -3.54 -22.75
CA THR A 102 -9.30 -3.20 -24.08
C THR A 102 -8.05 -4.02 -24.44
N GLN A 103 -7.75 -4.17 -25.73
CA GLN A 103 -6.51 -4.83 -26.15
C GLN A 103 -5.29 -3.93 -25.88
N GLU A 104 -5.43 -2.62 -26.09
CA GLU A 104 -4.39 -1.63 -25.83
C GLU A 104 -4.03 -1.56 -24.34
N GLY A 105 -5.04 -1.53 -23.46
CA GLY A 105 -4.82 -1.47 -22.01
C GLY A 105 -4.26 -2.76 -21.39
N ARG A 106 -4.27 -3.88 -22.12
CA ARG A 106 -3.54 -5.10 -21.73
C ARG A 106 -2.04 -4.99 -21.98
N GLY A 107 -1.61 -4.09 -22.88
CA GLY A 107 -0.21 -3.72 -23.06
C GLY A 107 0.75 -4.90 -23.19
N THR A 108 1.85 -4.84 -22.44
CA THR A 108 2.84 -5.93 -22.32
C THR A 108 2.37 -6.97 -21.30
N PHE A 109 2.99 -8.15 -21.31
CA PHE A 109 2.70 -9.19 -20.32
C PHE A 109 2.91 -8.70 -18.87
N THR A 110 3.95 -7.89 -18.62
CA THR A 110 4.24 -7.29 -17.31
C THR A 110 3.11 -6.36 -16.86
N MET A 111 2.68 -5.47 -17.76
CA MET A 111 1.58 -4.54 -17.49
C MET A 111 0.26 -5.28 -17.24
N TYR A 112 -0.04 -6.29 -18.06
CA TYR A 112 -1.21 -7.15 -17.86
C TYR A 112 -1.22 -7.79 -16.47
N ARG A 113 -0.09 -8.37 -16.01
CA ARG A 113 0.00 -8.99 -14.69
C ARG A 113 -0.23 -7.99 -13.57
N LEU A 114 0.41 -6.83 -13.64
CA LEU A 114 0.21 -5.76 -12.67
C LEU A 114 -1.26 -5.34 -12.61
N TYR A 115 -1.89 -5.05 -13.75
CA TYR A 115 -3.28 -4.58 -13.79
C TYR A 115 -4.27 -5.66 -13.38
N ALA A 116 -4.08 -6.91 -13.81
CA ALA A 116 -4.92 -8.03 -13.39
C ALA A 116 -4.87 -8.19 -11.87
N TYR A 117 -3.70 -8.03 -11.28
CA TYR A 117 -3.55 -8.11 -9.83
C TYR A 117 -4.13 -6.88 -9.10
N MET A 118 -3.94 -5.67 -9.63
CA MET A 118 -4.59 -4.47 -9.07
C MET A 118 -6.12 -4.57 -9.13
N ALA A 119 -6.68 -5.17 -10.18
CA ALA A 119 -8.12 -5.46 -10.27
C ALA A 119 -8.59 -6.44 -9.17
N GLU A 120 -7.78 -7.44 -8.82
CA GLU A 120 -8.05 -8.33 -7.69
C GLU A 120 -7.97 -7.60 -6.34
N LEU A 121 -6.99 -6.71 -6.16
CA LEU A 121 -6.86 -5.86 -4.98
C LEU A 121 -8.04 -4.88 -4.84
N ASN A 122 -8.79 -4.59 -5.91
CA ASN A 122 -9.99 -3.75 -5.86
C ASN A 122 -11.12 -4.36 -4.99
N LYS A 123 -11.06 -5.66 -4.72
CA LYS A 123 -11.99 -6.36 -3.82
C LYS A 123 -11.74 -6.07 -2.33
N LEU A 124 -10.58 -5.49 -1.98
CA LEU A 124 -10.23 -5.19 -0.60
C LEU A 124 -11.12 -4.08 -0.01
N PRO A 125 -11.70 -4.28 1.18
CA PRO A 125 -12.29 -3.19 1.95
C PRO A 125 -11.31 -2.05 2.18
N SER A 126 -11.79 -0.80 2.06
CA SER A 126 -10.95 0.41 2.17
C SER A 126 -10.14 0.49 3.47
N LYS A 127 -10.67 -0.08 4.57
CA LYS A 127 -9.98 -0.18 5.86
C LYS A 127 -8.65 -0.94 5.81
N TYR A 128 -8.42 -1.79 4.81
CA TYR A 128 -7.18 -2.54 4.66
C TYR A 128 -6.12 -1.84 3.79
N LEU A 129 -6.53 -0.84 2.99
CA LEU A 129 -5.63 -0.14 2.07
C LEU A 129 -4.46 0.60 2.75
N PRO A 130 -4.62 1.24 3.93
CA PRO A 130 -3.48 1.85 4.64
C PRO A 130 -2.36 0.85 4.93
N PHE A 131 -2.74 -0.34 5.38
CA PHE A 131 -1.82 -1.41 5.73
C PHE A 131 -1.15 -1.97 4.48
N LEU A 132 -1.91 -2.18 3.40
CA LEU A 132 -1.36 -2.61 2.12
C LEU A 132 -0.31 -1.61 1.59
N MET A 133 -0.59 -0.31 1.66
CA MET A 133 0.34 0.73 1.20
C MET A 133 1.58 0.84 2.08
N LEU A 134 1.41 0.70 3.40
CA LEU A 134 2.54 0.60 4.32
C LEU A 134 3.44 -0.60 3.99
N PHE A 135 2.85 -1.78 3.81
CA PHE A 135 3.63 -2.98 3.49
C PHE A 135 4.29 -2.90 2.12
N ARG A 136 3.65 -2.28 1.12
CA ARG A 136 4.26 -2.03 -0.18
C ARG A 136 5.53 -1.19 -0.04
N GLU A 137 5.46 -0.11 0.74
CA GLU A 137 6.62 0.75 0.98
C GLU A 137 7.70 0.03 1.80
N LYS A 138 7.32 -0.78 2.79
CA LYS A 138 8.25 -1.67 3.49
C LYS A 138 8.97 -2.62 2.53
N ALA A 139 8.25 -3.23 1.59
CA ALA A 139 8.84 -4.14 0.60
C ALA A 139 9.94 -3.45 -0.22
N ARG A 140 9.70 -2.19 -0.61
CA ARG A 140 10.66 -1.35 -1.31
C ARG A 140 11.89 -1.06 -0.45
N VAL A 141 11.70 -0.63 0.79
CA VAL A 141 12.79 -0.31 1.73
C VAL A 141 13.65 -1.52 2.05
N LEU A 142 13.05 -2.70 2.14
CA LEU A 142 13.72 -3.97 2.43
C LEU A 142 14.31 -4.63 1.18
N GLU A 143 14.13 -4.01 0.01
CA GLU A 143 14.55 -4.55 -1.28
C GLU A 143 14.07 -6.00 -1.51
N VAL A 144 12.84 -6.32 -1.08
CA VAL A 144 12.29 -7.69 -1.16
C VAL A 144 12.35 -8.22 -2.59
N THR A 145 12.09 -7.35 -3.56
CA THR A 145 12.12 -7.69 -5.00
C THR A 145 13.52 -8.10 -5.48
N GLN A 146 14.59 -7.59 -4.85
CA GLN A 146 15.97 -8.00 -5.15
C GLN A 146 16.35 -9.30 -4.45
N VAL A 147 15.88 -9.53 -3.22
CA VAL A 147 16.17 -10.76 -2.46
C VAL A 147 15.57 -11.99 -3.16
N GLU A 148 14.33 -11.89 -3.64
CA GLU A 148 13.68 -12.99 -4.36
C GLU A 148 14.39 -13.31 -5.68
N ARG A 149 14.91 -12.29 -6.38
CA ARG A 149 15.66 -12.47 -7.64
C ARG A 149 17.00 -13.17 -7.43
N ARG A 150 17.72 -12.84 -6.34
CA ARG A 150 18.99 -13.50 -5.98
C ARG A 150 18.80 -15.00 -5.71
N ARG A 151 17.64 -15.40 -5.17
CA ARG A 151 17.29 -16.81 -4.96
C ARG A 151 16.94 -17.54 -6.26
N GLY A 152 16.45 -16.82 -7.28
CA GLY A 152 16.05 -17.38 -8.57
C GLY A 152 17.15 -17.50 -9.63
N ASN A 153 18.43 -17.22 -9.33
CA ASN A 153 19.52 -17.14 -10.33
C ASN A 153 19.24 -16.18 -11.51
N ILE A 154 18.47 -15.12 -11.27
CA ILE A 154 18.22 -14.10 -12.28
C ILE A 154 19.32 -13.05 -12.13
N THR A 155 20.17 -12.89 -13.15
CA THR A 155 21.13 -11.78 -13.28
C THR A 155 20.43 -10.44 -12.99
N PRO A 156 21.12 -9.38 -12.54
CA PRO A 156 20.45 -8.12 -12.23
C PRO A 156 19.95 -7.49 -13.54
N VAL A 157 18.73 -7.85 -13.93
CA VAL A 157 18.00 -7.27 -15.04
C VAL A 157 17.54 -5.89 -14.57
N VAL A 158 17.77 -4.87 -15.40
CA VAL A 158 17.16 -3.54 -15.24
C VAL A 158 15.66 -3.76 -15.02
N VAL A 159 15.18 -3.49 -13.81
CA VAL A 159 13.81 -3.82 -13.44
C VAL A 159 12.89 -2.80 -14.09
N ASP A 160 11.92 -3.30 -14.86
CA ASP A 160 10.83 -2.47 -15.33
C ASP A 160 9.99 -2.00 -14.13
N SER A 161 9.59 -0.73 -14.10
CA SER A 161 8.99 -0.12 -12.90
C SER A 161 7.69 -0.84 -12.47
N GLU A 162 6.98 -1.38 -13.45
CA GLU A 162 5.75 -2.14 -13.35
C GLU A 162 5.98 -3.51 -12.70
N GLU A 163 7.10 -4.17 -13.01
CA GLU A 163 7.44 -5.46 -12.42
C GLU A 163 7.83 -5.29 -10.94
N ASP A 164 8.60 -4.26 -10.61
CA ASP A 164 8.94 -3.97 -9.21
C ASP A 164 7.70 -3.65 -8.38
N MET A 165 6.81 -2.81 -8.92
CA MET A 165 5.54 -2.48 -8.29
C MET A 165 4.68 -3.73 -8.07
N TYR A 166 4.60 -4.60 -9.08
CA TYR A 166 3.86 -5.85 -9.00
C TYR A 166 4.37 -6.76 -7.86
N LEU A 167 5.69 -7.00 -7.82
CA LEU A 167 6.30 -7.85 -6.79
C LEU A 167 6.16 -7.24 -5.38
N CYS A 168 6.31 -5.93 -5.24
CA CYS A 168 6.07 -5.24 -3.97
C CYS A 168 4.62 -5.40 -3.50
N LEU A 169 3.63 -5.28 -4.41
CA LEU A 169 2.22 -5.47 -4.07
C LEU A 169 1.88 -6.92 -3.71
N LEU A 170 2.51 -7.90 -4.36
CA LEU A 170 2.35 -9.31 -4.02
C LEU A 170 2.84 -9.58 -2.59
N TRP A 171 4.04 -9.13 -2.26
CA TRP A 171 4.57 -9.24 -0.90
C TRP A 171 3.68 -8.52 0.12
N ALA A 172 3.29 -7.28 -0.20
CA ALA A 172 2.48 -6.46 0.70
C ALA A 172 1.13 -7.09 1.02
N PHE A 173 0.48 -7.68 0.03
CA PHE A 173 -0.77 -8.41 0.24
C PHE A 173 -0.54 -9.65 1.10
N LYS A 174 0.54 -10.41 0.88
CA LYS A 174 0.85 -11.59 1.70
C LYS A 174 1.02 -11.22 3.18
N GLU A 175 1.74 -10.15 3.47
CA GLU A 175 1.89 -9.65 4.85
C GLU A 175 0.56 -9.19 5.44
N LEU A 176 -0.27 -8.52 4.64
CA LEU A 176 -1.62 -8.14 5.04
C LEU A 176 -2.48 -9.37 5.37
N GLU A 177 -2.46 -10.41 4.54
CA GLU A 177 -3.18 -11.67 4.80
C GLU A 177 -2.74 -12.30 6.12
N VAL A 178 -1.43 -12.38 6.37
CA VAL A 178 -0.88 -12.93 7.62
C VAL A 178 -1.32 -12.09 8.82
N ALA A 179 -1.28 -10.76 8.71
CA ALA A 179 -1.68 -9.86 9.78
C ALA A 179 -3.18 -9.99 10.10
N ILE A 180 -4.05 -9.98 9.09
CA ILE A 180 -5.50 -10.12 9.29
C ILE A 180 -5.85 -11.51 9.84
N GLN A 181 -5.26 -12.57 9.30
CA GLN A 181 -5.47 -13.92 9.81
C GLN A 181 -5.08 -14.04 11.29
N ARG A 182 -3.99 -13.38 11.72
CA ARG A 182 -3.56 -13.37 13.13
C ARG A 182 -4.48 -12.55 14.03
N LEU A 183 -4.96 -11.39 13.56
CA LEU A 183 -5.75 -10.47 14.37
C LEU A 183 -7.22 -10.86 14.47
N SER A 184 -7.81 -11.40 13.41
CA SER A 184 -9.26 -11.69 13.35
C SER A 184 -9.60 -13.13 12.99
N GLY A 185 -8.61 -13.98 12.66
CA GLY A 185 -8.86 -15.34 12.22
C GLY A 185 -9.41 -15.45 10.78
N ILE A 186 -9.52 -14.33 10.06
CA ILE A 186 -10.11 -14.27 8.72
C ILE A 186 -9.07 -14.57 7.65
N ASN A 187 -9.38 -15.53 6.76
CA ASN A 187 -8.64 -15.73 5.52
C ASN A 187 -9.17 -14.77 4.45
N LEU A 188 -8.40 -13.73 4.11
CA LEU A 188 -8.82 -12.68 3.18
C LEU A 188 -9.17 -13.21 1.78
N ARG A 189 -8.41 -14.17 1.27
CA ARG A 189 -8.67 -14.75 -0.06
C ARG A 189 -10.03 -15.43 -0.13
N THR A 190 -10.33 -16.26 0.86
CA THR A 190 -11.61 -16.97 0.92
C THR A 190 -12.76 -16.00 1.15
N ASP A 191 -12.59 -15.06 2.09
CA ASP A 191 -13.64 -14.10 2.46
C ASP A 191 -14.00 -13.15 1.31
N LEU A 192 -13.00 -12.70 0.55
CA LEU A 192 -13.15 -11.70 -0.52
C LEU A 192 -13.14 -12.31 -1.93
N ASN A 193 -13.06 -13.64 -2.04
CA ASN A 193 -12.94 -14.36 -3.32
C ASN A 193 -11.81 -13.80 -4.21
N ILE A 194 -10.62 -13.63 -3.62
CA ILE A 194 -9.39 -13.21 -4.34
C ILE A 194 -8.73 -14.46 -4.92
N THR A 195 -8.63 -14.52 -6.24
CA THR A 195 -8.21 -15.73 -6.98
C THR A 195 -6.77 -15.66 -7.50
N TRP A 196 -6.00 -14.65 -7.11
CA TRP A 196 -4.63 -14.43 -7.56
C TRP A 196 -3.59 -15.05 -6.63
N PHE A 197 -3.13 -16.26 -6.89
CA PHE A 197 -2.31 -17.05 -5.94
C PHE A 197 -0.80 -16.76 -5.99
N GLU A 198 -0.31 -15.93 -6.91
CA GLU A 198 1.13 -15.70 -7.05
C GLU A 198 1.80 -15.12 -5.79
N SER A 199 1.05 -14.43 -4.91
CA SER A 199 1.64 -13.93 -3.66
C SER A 199 1.99 -15.04 -2.66
N GLU A 200 1.51 -16.26 -2.87
CA GLU A 200 1.93 -17.42 -2.07
C GLU A 200 3.35 -17.88 -2.39
N TRP A 201 3.87 -17.51 -3.56
CA TRP A 201 5.19 -17.92 -4.02
C TRP A 201 6.27 -16.89 -3.71
N ILE A 202 5.87 -15.68 -3.27
CA ILE A 202 6.82 -14.70 -2.78
C ILE A 202 7.20 -15.06 -1.35
N THR A 203 8.48 -15.38 -1.15
CA THR A 203 9.02 -15.52 0.20
C THR A 203 9.50 -14.17 0.72
N GLY A 204 9.11 -13.79 1.93
CA GLY A 204 9.69 -12.62 2.57
C GLY A 204 11.12 -12.88 3.04
N VAL A 205 11.83 -11.79 3.36
CA VAL A 205 12.99 -11.88 4.26
C VAL A 205 12.47 -12.41 5.59
N LYS A 206 12.90 -13.61 5.98
CA LYS A 206 12.60 -14.22 7.28
C LYS A 206 13.38 -13.51 8.38
#